data_AF-A0A3G2JMA9-F1
#
_entry.id   AF-A0A3G2JMA9-F1
#
_cell.length_a   1.000
_cell.length_b   1.000
_cell.length_c   1.000
_cell.angle_alpha   90.00
_cell.angle_beta   90.00
_cell.angle_gamma   90.00
#
_symmetry.space_group_name_H-M   'P 1'
#
loop_
_entity.id
_entity.type
_entity.pdbx_description
1 polymer ?
#
loop_
_entity_poly.entity_id
_entity_poly.type
_entity_poly.pdbx_seq_one_letter_code
_entity_poly.pdbx_strand_id
1 'polypeptide(L)'
;MSHIVTVQDVVTAFADFMEPTDAELDAIEEEMPAILAGIDLLDAQITHLDRTPNELDTRRIRRAQHRVLSVRRDLANYAAGTSLAGDAA
;
A
#
# COMPACT_ATOMS: atom_id res chain seq x y z
N MET A 1 -20.45 -21.94 26.27
CA MET A 1 -19.50 -22.04 25.15
C MET A 1 -20.28 -22.62 23.99
N SER A 2 -20.75 -21.77 23.08
CA SER A 2 -21.61 -22.19 21.97
C SER A 2 -20.74 -22.29 20.72
N HIS A 3 -20.48 -23.51 20.26
CA HIS A 3 -19.69 -23.72 19.05
C HIS A 3 -20.56 -23.42 17.83
N ILE A 4 -20.09 -22.51 16.96
CA ILE A 4 -20.62 -22.33 15.61
C ILE A 4 -20.08 -23.51 14.79
N VAL A 5 -20.88 -24.57 14.67
CA VAL A 5 -20.48 -25.82 13.97
C VAL A 5 -20.85 -25.79 12.48
N THR A 6 -21.66 -24.82 12.03
CA THR A 6 -22.23 -24.81 10.68
C THR A 6 -21.27 -24.33 9.58
N VAL A 7 -20.11 -23.79 9.94
CA VAL A 7 -19.07 -23.33 8.99
C VAL A 7 -17.70 -23.93 9.32
N GLN A 8 -17.66 -24.93 10.20
CA GLN A 8 -16.42 -25.48 10.73
C GLN A 8 -15.52 -26.02 9.63
N ASP A 9 -16.08 -26.78 8.68
CA ASP A 9 -15.31 -27.33 7.56
C ASP A 9 -14.67 -26.25 6.67
N VAL A 10 -15.32 -25.10 6.45
CA VAL A 10 -14.72 -24.00 5.67
C VAL A 10 -13.64 -23.30 6.48
N VAL A 11 -13.85 -23.13 7.79
CA VAL A 11 -12.88 -22.50 8.70
C VAL A 11 -11.66 -23.39 8.94
N THR A 12 -11.82 -24.72 8.89
CA THR A 12 -10.72 -25.70 9.04
C THR A 12 -10.18 -26.22 7.70
N ALA A 13 -10.82 -25.92 6.56
CA ALA A 13 -10.28 -26.19 5.22
C ALA A 13 -9.23 -25.16 4.79
N PHE A 14 -9.04 -24.09 5.57
CA PHE A 14 -7.79 -23.36 5.55
C PHE A 14 -6.72 -24.31 6.10
N ALA A 15 -5.98 -24.96 5.20
CA ALA A 15 -4.73 -25.62 5.55
C ALA A 15 -3.94 -24.66 6.45
N ASP A 16 -3.57 -25.13 7.64
CA ASP A 16 -3.45 -24.28 8.83
C ASP A 16 -2.65 -22.96 8.68
N PHE A 17 -1.70 -22.83 7.75
CA PHE A 17 -1.17 -21.52 7.33
C PHE A 17 -0.70 -21.60 5.87
N MET A 18 -1.48 -21.10 4.91
CA MET A 18 -0.91 -20.67 3.62
C MET A 18 -0.17 -19.36 3.89
N GLU A 19 1.10 -19.46 4.26
CA GLU A 19 1.97 -18.29 4.31
C GLU A 19 2.04 -17.66 2.91
N PRO A 20 2.13 -16.31 2.82
CA PRO A 20 2.41 -15.67 1.54
C PRO A 20 3.68 -16.25 0.93
N THR A 21 3.62 -16.51 -0.37
CA THR A 21 4.80 -16.90 -1.14
C THR A 21 5.84 -15.78 -1.15
N ASP A 22 7.11 -16.11 -1.37
CA ASP A 22 8.18 -15.12 -1.47
C ASP A 22 7.85 -14.03 -2.52
N ALA A 23 7.24 -14.41 -3.64
CA ALA A 23 6.82 -13.48 -4.69
C ALA A 23 5.70 -12.52 -4.22
N GLU A 24 4.79 -12.98 -3.38
CA GLU A 24 3.75 -12.12 -2.78
C GLU A 24 4.35 -11.17 -1.74
N LEU A 25 5.38 -11.61 -0.99
CA LEU A 25 6.11 -10.76 -0.06
C LEU A 25 6.94 -9.70 -0.80
N ASP A 26 7.62 -10.09 -1.88
CA ASP A 26 8.38 -9.18 -2.73
C ASP A 26 7.46 -8.11 -3.34
N ALA A 27 6.24 -8.48 -3.77
CA ALA A 27 5.27 -7.52 -4.26
C ALA A 27 4.88 -6.46 -3.20
N ILE A 28 4.80 -6.84 -1.93
CA ILE A 28 4.55 -5.89 -0.83
C ILE A 28 5.72 -4.92 -0.66
N GLU A 29 6.95 -5.43 -0.74
CA GLU A 29 8.16 -4.59 -0.65
C GLU A 29 8.26 -3.63 -1.83
N GLU A 30 7.86 -4.05 -3.04
CA GLU A 30 7.75 -3.17 -4.20
C GLU A 30 6.72 -2.05 -3.99
N GLU A 31 5.61 -2.31 -3.28
CA GLU A 31 4.59 -1.30 -2.96
C GLU A 31 4.95 -0.37 -1.79
N MET A 32 5.89 -0.78 -0.92
CA MET A 32 6.26 -0.08 0.31
C MET A 32 6.58 1.42 0.11
N PRO A 33 7.30 1.85 -0.94
CA PRO A 33 7.56 3.27 -1.19
C PRO A 33 6.28 4.10 -1.38
N ALA A 34 5.25 3.54 -2.02
CA ALA A 34 3.98 4.25 -2.22
C ALA A 34 3.17 4.34 -0.93
N ILE A 35 3.21 3.29 -0.10
CA ILE A 35 2.59 3.27 1.22
C ILE A 35 3.23 4.35 2.11
N LEU A 36 4.56 4.40 2.19
CA LEU A 36 5.28 5.40 2.97
C LEU A 36 5.00 6.83 2.50
N ALA A 37 4.94 7.08 1.20
CA ALA A 37 4.55 8.39 0.67
C ALA A 37 3.11 8.77 1.05
N GLY A 38 2.20 7.78 1.10
CA GLY A 38 0.84 7.96 1.59
C GLY A 38 0.77 8.32 3.08
N ILE A 39 1.59 7.66 3.91
CA ILE A 39 1.73 7.98 5.34
C ILE A 39 2.24 9.40 5.53
N ASP A 40 3.29 9.82 4.80
CA ASP A 40 3.80 11.19 4.87
C ASP A 40 2.72 12.25 4.57
N LEU A 41 1.83 11.96 3.61
CA LEU A 41 0.71 12.83 3.28
C LEU A 41 -0.32 12.86 4.41
N LEU A 42 -0.67 11.71 4.98
CA LEU A 42 -1.58 11.61 6.11
C LEU A 42 -1.02 12.37 7.32
N ASP A 43 0.26 12.22 7.65
CA ASP A 43 0.91 12.95 8.73
C ASP A 43 0.85 14.47 8.52
N ALA A 44 1.10 14.92 7.28
CA ALA A 44 0.99 16.33 6.92
C ALA A 44 -0.46 16.86 7.07
N GLN A 45 -1.47 16.04 6.79
CA GLN A 45 -2.88 16.41 6.98
C GLN A 45 -3.27 16.40 8.46
N ILE A 46 -2.90 15.36 9.20
CA ILE A 46 -3.21 15.17 10.61
C ILE A 46 -2.66 16.30 11.46
N THR A 47 -1.44 16.77 11.16
CA THR A 47 -0.77 17.87 11.89
C THR A 47 -1.61 19.17 11.91
N HIS A 48 -2.57 19.32 11.00
CA HIS A 48 -3.35 20.54 10.83
C HIS A 48 -4.86 20.33 10.96
N LEU A 49 -5.32 19.17 11.46
CA LEU A 49 -6.75 18.92 11.63
C LEU A 49 -7.40 19.81 12.70
N ASP A 50 -6.65 20.17 13.76
CA ASP A 50 -7.18 20.94 14.88
C ASP A 50 -7.17 22.47 14.68
N ARG A 51 -6.71 22.95 13.53
CA ARG A 51 -6.57 24.39 13.25
C ARG A 51 -6.69 24.71 11.77
N THR A 52 -7.04 25.96 11.44
CA THR A 52 -6.97 26.42 10.06
C THR A 52 -5.52 26.33 9.54
N PRO A 53 -5.26 25.63 8.40
CA PRO A 53 -3.92 25.53 7.84
C PRO A 53 -3.36 26.89 7.45
N ASN A 54 -2.10 27.14 7.78
CA ASN A 54 -1.36 28.30 7.30
C ASN A 54 -0.72 28.03 5.92
N GLU A 55 0.00 29.01 5.37
CA GLU A 55 0.66 28.84 4.07
C GLU A 55 1.73 27.75 4.05
N LEU A 56 2.51 27.62 5.13
CA LEU A 56 3.56 26.61 5.27
C LEU A 56 2.94 25.20 5.26
N ASP A 57 1.87 25.02 6.03
CA ASP A 57 1.09 23.79 6.12
C ASP A 57 0.56 23.38 4.74
N THR A 58 -0.01 24.35 4.02
CA THR A 58 -0.51 24.14 2.66
C THR A 58 0.61 23.71 1.70
N ARG A 59 1.81 24.30 1.81
CA ARG A 59 2.97 23.90 1.01
C ARG A 59 3.46 22.50 1.36
N ARG A 60 3.46 22.13 2.65
CA ARG A 60 3.82 20.79 3.11
C ARG A 60 2.87 19.73 2.55
N ILE A 61 1.56 19.96 2.61
CA ILE A 61 0.55 19.06 2.04
C ILE A 61 0.77 18.91 0.54
N ARG A 62 0.95 20.01 -0.21
CA ARG A 62 1.24 19.93 -1.66
C ARG A 62 2.49 19.12 -1.96
N ARG A 63 3.58 19.34 -1.22
CA ARG A 63 4.83 18.58 -1.42
C ARG A 63 4.63 17.08 -1.18
N ALA A 64 3.88 16.71 -0.14
CA ALA A 64 3.55 15.32 0.14
C ALA A 64 2.68 14.70 -0.97
N GLN A 65 1.67 15.43 -1.46
CA GLN A 65 0.86 15.01 -2.61
C GLN A 65 1.70 14.77 -3.87
N HIS A 66 2.62 15.69 -4.20
CA HIS A 66 3.53 15.52 -5.33
C HIS A 66 4.45 14.31 -5.17
N ARG A 67 4.90 14.01 -3.94
CA ARG A 67 5.70 12.81 -3.65
C ARG A 67 4.90 11.54 -3.92
N VAL A 68 3.65 11.45 -3.45
CA VAL A 68 2.76 10.31 -3.72
C VAL A 68 2.59 10.08 -5.23
N LEU A 69 2.33 11.14 -5.98
CA LEU A 69 2.16 11.04 -7.43
C LEU A 69 3.45 10.60 -8.14
N SER A 70 4.61 11.10 -7.72
CA SER A 70 5.90 10.68 -8.26
C SER A 70 6.14 9.19 -8.04
N VAL A 71 5.98 8.72 -6.81
CA VAL A 71 6.24 7.31 -6.47
C VAL A 71 5.28 6.38 -7.22
N ARG A 72 3.98 6.71 -7.29
CA ARG A 72 3.01 5.93 -8.07
C ARG A 72 3.35 5.86 -9.55
N ARG A 73 3.82 6.98 -10.13
CA ARG A 73 4.30 7.00 -11.52
C ARG A 73 5.50 6.08 -11.69
N ASP A 74 6.45 6.13 -10.76
CA ASP A 74 7.67 5.33 -10.85
C ASP A 74 7.35 3.82 -10.72
N LEU A 75 6.43 3.42 -9.82
CA LEU A 75 5.93 2.04 -9.74
C LEU A 75 5.19 1.60 -11.01
N ALA A 76 4.31 2.44 -11.55
CA ALA A 76 3.59 2.12 -12.79
C ALA A 76 4.56 1.91 -13.97
N ASN A 77 5.63 2.70 -14.05
CA ASN A 77 6.66 2.56 -15.07
C ASN A 77 7.49 1.27 -14.88
N TYR A 78 7.81 0.90 -13.64
CA TYR A 78 8.50 -0.34 -13.34
C TYR A 78 7.67 -1.57 -13.75
N ALA A 79 6.40 -1.63 -13.34
CA ALA A 79 5.49 -2.72 -13.70
C ALA A 79 5.31 -2.86 -15.23
N ALA A 80 5.21 -1.74 -15.95
CA ALA A 80 5.14 -1.74 -17.41
C ALA A 80 6.44 -2.27 -18.06
N GLY A 81 7.61 -1.93 -17.50
CA GLY A 81 8.91 -2.43 -17.94
C GLY A 81 9.06 -3.94 -17.74
N THR A 82 8.62 -4.46 -16.59
CA THR A 82 8.63 -5.90 -16.28
C THR A 82 7.69 -6.68 -17.20
N SER A 83 6.51 -6.12 -17.51
CA SER A 83 5.55 -6.74 -18.45
C SER A 83 6.11 -6.85 -19.87
N LEU A 84 6.82 -5.82 -20.36
CA LEU A 84 7.43 -5.83 -21.70
C LEU A 84 8.61 -6.82 -21.83
N ALA A 85 9.33 -7.10 -20.75
CA ALA A 85 10.42 -8.07 -20.75
C ALA A 85 9.93 -9.53 -20.69
N GLY A 86 8.73 -9.77 -20.13
CA GLY A 86 8.13 -11.10 -19.99
C GLY A 86 7.47 -11.66 -21.25
N ASP A 87 6.99 -10.80 -22.16
CA ASP A 87 6.27 -11.21 -23.39
C ASP A 87 7.20 -11.56 -24.58
N ALA A 88 8.52 -11.64 -24.36
CA ALA A 88 9.54 -11.89 -25.39
C ALA A 88 10.28 -13.23 -25.25
N ALA A 89 9.60 -14.28 -24.79
CA ALA A 89 10.15 -15.65 -24.66
C ALA A 89 9.27 -16.70 -25.35
#